data_AF-A0A7V9R1U6-F1
#
_entry.id   AF-A0A7V9R1U6-F1
#
_cell.length_a   1.000
_cell.length_b   1.000
_cell.length_c   1.000
_cell.angle_alpha   90.00
_cell.angle_beta   90.00
_cell.angle_gamma   90.00
#
_symmetry.space_group_name_H-M   'P 1'
#
loop_
_entity.id
_entity.type
_entity.pdbx_description
1 polymer ?
#
loop_
_entity_poly.entity_id
_entity_poly.type
_entity_poly.pdbx_seq_one_letter_code
_entity_poly.pdbx_strand_id
1 'polypeptide(L)'
;LEGWDGDALISHELFTAVPPERITWVRQEFAKVSDSLHIIVTARDFARQVPAEWQQSIKHGRTHSLREYCERLQATDPDKPAEQRAKSSPFFWRVQHLPRVLDKWGADLPEAQVHLVTVPSSGAARGLLWQRFASVLDIDSESVEQSNTLPNESLGVDEIETLRRVNTLIPRDLPTPQVQLLVKQILSEGVLASRAGMRKIQTPADLHAWMVGRGTAMSEQLRPRNWSLVGDLDELVPGPRPAGGALPDDVDDRTVAAVAVETVAGLLFDRDDLPTQRLVAQQRTLASELEKRSARVDELRDALRQERDVREWERHHPVRAQARRVTGRLRRQCKPAAAPD
;
A
#
# COMPACT_ATOMS: atom_id res chain seq x y z
N LEU A 1 8.33 3.23 -21.49
CA LEU A 1 9.38 2.20 -21.58
C LEU A 1 9.77 1.94 -23.02
N GLU A 2 8.84 1.98 -23.98
CA GLU A 2 9.21 1.96 -25.41
C GLU A 2 10.27 3.03 -25.71
N GLY A 3 11.41 2.60 -26.27
CA GLY A 3 12.54 3.46 -26.64
C GLY A 3 13.51 3.81 -25.51
N TRP A 4 13.42 3.16 -24.34
CA TRP A 4 14.43 3.25 -23.29
C TRP A 4 15.36 2.04 -23.32
N ASP A 5 16.67 2.28 -23.47
CA ASP A 5 17.67 1.22 -23.70
C ASP A 5 18.35 0.74 -22.40
N GLY A 6 17.90 1.20 -21.22
CA GLY A 6 18.48 0.84 -19.93
C GLY A 6 17.47 0.16 -18.99
N ASP A 7 17.91 -0.10 -17.76
CA ASP A 7 17.01 -0.63 -16.73
C ASP A 7 15.98 0.41 -16.30
N ALA A 8 14.80 -0.06 -15.91
CA ALA A 8 13.72 0.76 -15.40
C ALA A 8 13.17 0.19 -14.09
N LEU A 9 13.15 1.01 -13.04
CA LEU A 9 12.54 0.68 -11.76
C LEU A 9 11.15 1.30 -11.66
N ILE A 10 10.13 0.46 -11.45
CA ILE A 10 8.76 0.90 -11.15
C ILE A 10 8.40 0.38 -9.76
N SER A 11 8.21 1.28 -8.81
CA SER A 11 7.92 0.93 -7.42
C SER A 11 6.58 1.50 -6.98
N HIS A 12 5.72 0.64 -6.43
CA HIS A 12 4.46 1.04 -5.81
C HIS A 12 3.96 -0.02 -4.83
N GLU A 13 3.57 0.38 -3.62
CA GLU A 13 3.11 -0.56 -2.56
C GLU A 13 1.91 -1.42 -3.01
N LEU A 14 0.98 -0.83 -3.76
CA LEU A 14 -0.22 -1.48 -4.28
C LEU A 14 0.05 -2.67 -5.22
N PHE A 15 1.27 -2.84 -5.76
CA PHE A 15 1.61 -4.03 -6.54
C PHE A 15 1.44 -5.32 -5.73
N THR A 16 1.72 -5.29 -4.42
CA THR A 16 1.51 -6.43 -3.53
C THR A 16 0.05 -6.91 -3.52
N ALA A 17 -0.91 -5.97 -3.63
CA ALA A 17 -2.34 -6.23 -3.60
C ALA A 17 -2.97 -6.64 -4.95
N VAL A 18 -2.19 -6.67 -6.04
CA VAL A 18 -2.69 -6.98 -7.39
C VAL A 18 -3.22 -8.43 -7.45
N PRO A 19 -4.42 -8.69 -7.98
CA PRO A 19 -4.94 -10.05 -8.14
C PRO A 19 -4.09 -10.92 -9.09
N PRO A 20 -4.03 -12.25 -8.92
CA PRO A 20 -3.24 -13.14 -9.77
C PRO A 20 -3.49 -12.97 -11.27
N GLU A 21 -4.75 -12.82 -11.68
CA GLU A 21 -5.13 -12.66 -13.09
C GLU A 21 -4.58 -11.37 -13.73
N ARG A 22 -4.36 -10.33 -12.92
CA ARG A 22 -3.75 -9.07 -13.38
C ARG A 22 -2.24 -9.16 -13.43
N ILE A 23 -1.61 -9.98 -12.58
CA ILE A 23 -0.15 -10.19 -12.60
C ILE A 23 0.28 -10.88 -13.88
N THR A 24 -0.48 -11.87 -14.34
CA THR A 24 -0.23 -12.51 -15.65
C THR A 24 -0.26 -11.48 -16.78
N TRP A 25 -1.26 -10.58 -16.79
CA TRP A 25 -1.33 -9.51 -17.78
C TRP A 25 -0.13 -8.55 -17.66
N VAL A 26 0.21 -8.10 -16.46
CA VAL A 26 1.37 -7.20 -16.23
C VAL A 26 2.65 -7.81 -16.81
N ARG A 27 2.90 -9.10 -16.55
CA ARG A 27 4.06 -9.82 -17.09
C ARG A 27 4.07 -9.86 -18.61
N GLN A 28 2.91 -10.14 -19.23
CA GLN A 28 2.77 -10.19 -20.68
C GLN A 28 3.03 -8.82 -21.33
N GLU A 29 2.62 -7.72 -20.69
CA GLU A 29 2.90 -6.38 -21.20
C GLU A 29 4.38 -6.01 -21.07
N PHE A 30 5.01 -6.30 -19.93
CA PHE A 30 6.44 -6.02 -19.75
C PHE A 30 7.32 -6.87 -20.67
N ALA A 31 6.93 -8.12 -20.96
CA ALA A 31 7.64 -8.97 -21.91
C ALA A 31 7.65 -8.44 -23.36
N LYS A 32 6.84 -7.41 -23.69
CA LYS A 32 6.87 -6.75 -25.01
C LYS A 32 7.95 -5.67 -25.10
N VAL A 33 8.45 -5.19 -23.97
CA VAL A 33 9.32 -4.00 -23.88
C VAL A 33 10.56 -4.22 -23.02
N SER A 34 10.76 -5.42 -22.47
CA SER A 34 11.90 -5.79 -21.62
C SER A 34 12.28 -7.26 -21.81
N ASP A 35 13.57 -7.55 -21.79
CA ASP A 35 14.13 -8.90 -21.88
C ASP A 35 13.97 -9.70 -20.58
N SER A 36 13.91 -8.99 -19.45
CA SER A 36 13.77 -9.59 -18.12
C SER A 36 12.85 -8.77 -17.22
N LEU A 37 12.16 -9.46 -16.31
CA LEU A 37 11.33 -8.84 -15.28
C LEU A 37 11.79 -9.34 -13.92
N HIS A 38 12.30 -8.42 -13.10
CA HIS A 38 12.70 -8.70 -11.72
C HIS A 38 11.65 -8.18 -10.75
N ILE A 39 11.34 -8.97 -9.74
CA ILE A 39 10.44 -8.60 -8.65
C ILE A 39 11.27 -8.32 -7.41
N ILE A 40 11.19 -7.09 -6.90
CA ILE A 40 11.90 -6.68 -5.69
C ILE A 40 10.87 -6.36 -4.61
N VAL A 41 10.92 -7.08 -3.50
CA VAL A 41 10.06 -6.83 -2.33
C VAL A 41 10.92 -6.43 -1.15
N THR A 42 10.69 -5.24 -0.62
CA THR A 42 11.25 -4.81 0.66
C THR A 42 10.32 -5.20 1.80
N ALA A 43 10.83 -5.89 2.82
CA ALA A 43 10.01 -6.42 3.92
C ALA A 43 10.51 -5.99 5.30
N ARG A 44 9.57 -5.74 6.21
CA ARG A 44 9.82 -5.27 7.58
C ARG A 44 8.98 -6.08 8.56
N ASP A 45 9.46 -6.26 9.79
CA ASP A 45 8.72 -7.01 10.82
C ASP A 45 7.37 -6.38 11.20
N PHE A 46 6.49 -7.22 11.72
CA PHE A 46 5.13 -6.86 12.10
C PHE A 46 5.04 -5.81 13.22
N ALA A 47 6.00 -5.74 14.14
CA ALA A 47 5.96 -4.77 15.23
C ALA A 47 6.20 -3.33 14.73
N ARG A 48 6.84 -3.18 13.57
CA ARG A 48 6.98 -1.89 12.88
C ARG A 48 5.88 -1.66 11.84
N GLN A 49 5.45 -2.71 11.12
CA GLN A 49 4.42 -2.57 10.08
C GLN A 49 3.01 -2.35 10.64
N VAL A 50 2.60 -3.08 11.68
CA VAL A 50 1.22 -3.01 12.20
C VAL A 50 0.89 -1.61 12.74
N PRO A 51 1.71 -0.98 13.61
CA PRO A 51 1.43 0.38 14.06
C PRO A 51 1.50 1.41 12.94
N ALA A 52 2.36 1.22 11.94
CA ALA A 52 2.47 2.13 10.79
C ALA A 52 1.20 2.08 9.90
N GLU A 53 0.72 0.88 9.58
CA GLU A 53 -0.50 0.67 8.80
C GLU A 53 -1.75 1.14 9.55
N TRP A 54 -1.81 0.90 10.87
CA TRP A 54 -2.86 1.44 11.71
C TRP A 54 -2.87 2.98 11.69
N GLN A 55 -1.71 3.62 11.90
CA GLN A 55 -1.58 5.08 11.82
C GLN A 55 -2.02 5.62 10.47
N GLN A 56 -1.58 4.99 9.38
CA GLN A 56 -2.01 5.39 8.04
C GLN A 56 -3.53 5.30 7.94
N SER A 57 -4.16 4.23 8.43
CA SER A 57 -5.62 4.12 8.43
C SER A 57 -6.31 5.27 9.19
N ILE A 58 -5.75 5.73 10.33
CA ILE A 58 -6.26 6.89 11.06
C ILE A 58 -6.07 8.18 10.25
N LYS A 59 -4.92 8.38 9.61
CA LYS A 59 -4.71 9.51 8.67
C LYS A 59 -5.70 9.50 7.49
N HIS A 60 -6.25 8.33 7.15
CA HIS A 60 -7.29 8.15 6.14
C HIS A 60 -8.73 8.20 6.73
N GLY A 61 -8.90 8.75 7.93
CA GLY A 61 -10.20 9.02 8.54
C GLY A 61 -10.80 7.85 9.34
N ARG A 62 -10.05 6.77 9.59
CA ARG A 62 -10.55 5.66 10.41
C ARG A 62 -10.51 6.03 11.90
N THR A 63 -11.34 5.34 12.69
CA THR A 63 -11.61 5.68 14.10
C THR A 63 -11.30 4.56 15.10
N HIS A 64 -10.94 3.37 14.62
CA HIS A 64 -10.73 2.19 15.46
C HIS A 64 -9.43 2.31 16.26
N SER A 65 -9.40 1.80 17.49
CA SER A 65 -8.21 1.82 18.35
C SER A 65 -7.12 0.89 17.81
N LEU A 66 -5.90 1.00 18.36
CA LEU A 66 -4.81 0.10 17.97
C LEU A 66 -5.13 -1.34 18.39
N ARG A 67 -5.73 -1.53 19.56
CA ARG A 67 -6.19 -2.85 20.03
C ARG A 67 -7.23 -3.46 19.10
N GLU A 68 -8.28 -2.71 18.75
CA GLU A 68 -9.33 -3.17 17.82
C GLU A 68 -8.73 -3.55 16.45
N TYR A 69 -7.74 -2.79 15.98
CA TYR A 69 -7.04 -3.10 14.75
C TYR A 69 -6.35 -4.47 14.83
N CYS A 70 -5.57 -4.69 15.88
CA CYS A 70 -4.76 -5.89 16.04
C CYS A 70 -5.63 -7.13 16.29
N GLU A 71 -6.69 -7.01 17.08
CA GLU A 71 -7.68 -8.07 17.27
C GLU A 71 -8.32 -8.45 15.93
N ARG A 72 -8.65 -7.47 15.08
CA ARG A 72 -9.15 -7.74 13.74
C ARG A 72 -8.11 -8.45 12.88
N LEU A 73 -6.83 -8.06 12.93
CA LEU A 73 -5.76 -8.75 12.20
C LEU A 73 -5.65 -10.21 12.65
N GLN A 74 -5.60 -10.45 13.96
CA GLN A 74 -5.57 -11.80 14.54
C GLN A 74 -6.77 -12.65 14.13
N ALA A 75 -7.99 -12.09 14.18
CA ALA A 75 -9.21 -12.82 13.82
C ALA A 75 -9.28 -13.18 12.33
N THR A 76 -8.62 -12.41 11.48
CA THR A 76 -8.65 -12.54 10.02
C THR A 76 -7.37 -13.14 9.44
N ASP A 77 -6.48 -13.61 10.32
CA ASP A 77 -5.16 -14.10 9.96
C ASP A 77 -5.27 -15.20 8.90
N PRO A 78 -4.66 -15.02 7.72
CA PRO A 78 -4.75 -15.96 6.61
C PRO A 78 -4.24 -17.36 6.92
N ASP A 79 -3.35 -17.54 7.90
CA ASP A 79 -2.80 -18.84 8.27
C ASP A 79 -3.64 -19.57 9.32
N LYS A 80 -4.71 -18.96 9.83
CA LYS A 80 -5.68 -19.66 10.67
C LYS A 80 -6.50 -20.67 9.86
N PRO A 81 -6.95 -21.78 10.48
CA PRO A 81 -7.93 -22.68 9.89
C PRO A 81 -9.17 -21.92 9.41
N ALA A 82 -9.73 -22.33 8.27
CA ALA A 82 -10.80 -21.60 7.59
C ALA A 82 -12.05 -21.42 8.47
N GLU A 83 -12.35 -22.41 9.30
CA GLU A 83 -13.46 -22.43 10.25
C GLU A 83 -13.26 -21.47 11.44
N GLN A 84 -12.02 -21.09 11.75
CA GLN A 84 -11.67 -20.15 12.82
C GLN A 84 -11.40 -18.73 12.30
N ARG A 85 -11.29 -18.56 10.98
CA ARG A 85 -10.91 -17.31 10.34
C ARG A 85 -12.14 -16.46 10.01
N ALA A 86 -12.14 -15.21 10.46
CA ALA A 86 -13.17 -14.25 10.09
C ALA A 86 -13.17 -13.98 8.57
N LYS A 87 -14.37 -13.90 7.98
CA LYS A 87 -14.57 -13.88 6.52
C LYS A 87 -14.04 -12.62 5.82
N SER A 88 -13.96 -11.49 6.52
CA SER A 88 -13.53 -10.21 5.94
C SER A 88 -12.04 -9.99 6.17
N SER A 89 -11.21 -10.37 5.20
CA SER A 89 -9.76 -10.15 5.30
C SER A 89 -9.42 -8.67 5.04
N PRO A 90 -8.78 -7.97 5.99
CA PRO A 90 -8.37 -6.58 5.83
C PRO A 90 -7.34 -6.44 4.69
N PHE A 91 -7.31 -5.25 4.09
CA PHE A 91 -6.33 -4.89 3.06
C PHE A 91 -4.88 -5.15 3.50
N PHE A 92 -4.60 -5.02 4.79
CA PHE A 92 -3.34 -5.36 5.44
C PHE A 92 -2.78 -6.73 4.99
N TRP A 93 -3.58 -7.80 5.00
CA TRP A 93 -3.07 -9.13 4.62
C TRP A 93 -2.82 -9.28 3.12
N ARG A 94 -3.42 -8.44 2.29
CA ARG A 94 -3.13 -8.42 0.85
C ARG A 94 -1.76 -7.82 0.54
N VAL A 95 -1.23 -6.98 1.42
CA VAL A 95 0.04 -6.27 1.21
C VAL A 95 1.16 -6.77 2.11
N GLN A 96 0.85 -7.23 3.33
CA GLN A 96 1.85 -7.63 4.33
C GLN A 96 2.08 -9.15 4.43
N HIS A 97 1.25 -9.99 3.79
CA HIS A 97 1.48 -11.44 3.82
C HIS A 97 2.55 -11.87 2.81
N LEU A 98 3.81 -11.66 3.18
CA LEU A 98 4.96 -11.79 2.30
C LEU A 98 5.07 -13.12 1.53
N PRO A 99 4.86 -14.31 2.14
CA PRO A 99 4.90 -15.58 1.39
C PRO A 99 3.90 -15.62 0.24
N ARG A 100 2.62 -15.31 0.50
CA ARG A 100 1.57 -15.20 -0.54
C ARG A 100 1.86 -14.13 -1.60
N VAL A 101 2.47 -13.00 -1.21
CA VAL A 101 2.84 -11.95 -2.17
C VAL A 101 3.91 -12.48 -3.12
N LEU A 102 4.99 -13.05 -2.58
CA LEU A 102 6.10 -13.59 -3.36
C LEU A 102 5.72 -14.84 -4.15
N ASP A 103 4.87 -15.73 -3.63
CA ASP A 103 4.35 -16.89 -4.36
C ASP A 103 3.63 -16.47 -5.63
N LYS A 104 2.71 -15.51 -5.48
CA LYS A 104 1.89 -15.02 -6.57
C LYS A 104 2.72 -14.23 -7.59
N TRP A 105 3.62 -13.37 -7.12
CA TRP A 105 4.49 -12.60 -8.03
C TRP A 105 5.67 -13.39 -8.57
N GLY A 106 6.03 -14.53 -7.98
CA GLY A 106 7.18 -15.35 -8.36
C GLY A 106 6.83 -16.63 -9.14
N ALA A 107 5.56 -17.04 -9.19
CA ALA A 107 5.09 -18.33 -9.74
C ALA A 107 5.71 -18.73 -11.09
N ASP A 108 5.90 -17.76 -12.00
CA ASP A 108 6.43 -17.98 -13.36
C ASP A 108 7.74 -17.22 -13.60
N LEU A 109 8.57 -16.97 -12.57
CA LEU A 109 9.91 -16.40 -12.73
C LEU A 109 10.98 -17.38 -12.26
N PRO A 110 12.18 -17.36 -12.88
CA PRO A 110 13.37 -17.90 -12.25
C PRO A 110 13.54 -17.33 -10.84
N GLU A 111 13.98 -18.17 -9.89
CA GLU A 111 14.14 -17.75 -8.50
C GLU A 111 15.14 -16.59 -8.33
N ALA A 112 16.14 -16.52 -9.23
CA ALA A 112 17.11 -15.43 -9.31
C ALA A 112 16.52 -14.06 -9.72
N GLN A 113 15.29 -14.03 -10.25
CA GLN A 113 14.58 -12.79 -10.62
C GLN A 113 13.59 -12.34 -9.53
N VAL A 114 13.54 -13.04 -8.39
CA VAL A 114 12.71 -12.69 -7.24
C VAL A 114 13.64 -12.32 -6.10
N HIS A 115 13.62 -11.05 -5.72
CA HIS A 115 14.50 -10.47 -4.71
C HIS A 115 13.70 -10.07 -3.48
N LEU A 116 14.11 -10.58 -2.32
CA LEU A 116 13.61 -10.19 -1.02
C LEU A 116 14.70 -9.37 -0.31
N VAL A 117 14.38 -8.11 -0.02
CA VAL A 117 15.26 -7.20 0.72
C VAL A 117 14.69 -6.96 2.10
N THR A 118 15.37 -7.38 3.15
CA THR A 118 14.88 -7.14 4.52
C THR A 118 15.25 -5.74 4.98
N VAL A 119 14.32 -5.07 5.65
CA VAL A 119 14.53 -3.76 6.28
C VAL A 119 15.24 -3.98 7.61
N PRO A 120 16.49 -3.47 7.76
CA PRO A 120 17.30 -3.71 8.94
C PRO A 120 16.58 -3.40 10.25
N SER A 121 16.92 -4.14 11.30
CA SER A 121 16.41 -3.90 12.66
C SER A 121 16.68 -2.47 13.14
N SER A 122 15.87 -2.00 14.09
CA SER A 122 16.07 -0.69 14.73
C SER A 122 17.48 -0.60 15.33
N GLY A 123 18.20 0.49 15.05
CA GLY A 123 19.58 0.70 15.50
C GLY A 123 20.66 0.29 14.48
N ALA A 124 20.29 -0.35 13.37
CA ALA A 124 21.21 -0.58 12.26
C ALA A 124 21.71 0.74 11.62
N ALA A 125 22.81 0.66 10.89
CA ALA A 125 23.38 1.80 10.18
C ALA A 125 22.36 2.44 9.23
N ARG A 126 22.26 3.77 9.26
CA ARG A 126 21.24 4.54 8.52
C ARG A 126 21.21 4.25 7.02
N GLY A 127 22.37 3.98 6.41
CA GLY A 127 22.50 3.69 4.97
C GLY A 127 22.30 2.22 4.58
N LEU A 128 22.15 1.29 5.53
CA LEU A 128 22.19 -0.14 5.23
C LEU A 128 21.03 -0.59 4.33
N LEU A 129 19.82 -0.05 4.52
CA LEU A 129 18.70 -0.38 3.62
C LEU A 129 18.99 0.09 2.18
N TRP A 130 19.56 1.29 2.02
CA TRP A 130 19.95 1.81 0.71
C TRP A 130 21.03 0.93 0.07
N GLN A 131 22.06 0.54 0.81
CA GLN A 131 23.11 -0.35 0.34
C GLN A 131 22.55 -1.70 -0.15
N ARG A 132 21.65 -2.32 0.63
CA ARG A 132 20.98 -3.57 0.25
C ARG A 132 20.11 -3.41 -1.00
N PHE A 133 19.39 -2.30 -1.11
CA PHE A 133 18.53 -2.04 -2.27
C PHE A 133 19.36 -1.75 -3.52
N ALA A 134 20.38 -0.91 -3.41
CA ALA A 134 21.31 -0.58 -4.50
C ALA A 134 22.03 -1.82 -5.03
N SER A 135 22.42 -2.78 -4.17
CA SER A 135 23.04 -4.03 -4.62
C SER A 135 22.12 -4.90 -5.46
N VAL A 136 20.80 -4.86 -5.23
CA VAL A 136 19.83 -5.58 -6.09
C VAL A 136 19.71 -4.93 -7.47
N LEU A 137 19.91 -3.62 -7.53
CA LEU A 137 19.86 -2.83 -8.77
C LEU A 137 21.20 -2.76 -9.50
N ASP A 138 22.26 -3.37 -8.97
CA ASP A 138 23.65 -3.21 -9.45
C ASP A 138 24.09 -1.74 -9.52
N ILE A 139 23.65 -0.93 -8.56
CA ILE A 139 24.02 0.49 -8.42
C ILE A 139 25.06 0.63 -7.33
N ASP A 140 26.12 1.38 -7.61
CA ASP A 140 27.04 1.84 -6.57
C ASP A 140 26.30 2.75 -5.59
N SER A 141 26.15 2.31 -4.35
CA SER A 141 25.40 3.04 -3.32
C SER A 141 25.98 4.42 -3.00
N GLU A 142 27.26 4.66 -3.29
CA GLU A 142 27.93 5.96 -3.09
C GLU A 142 27.71 6.93 -4.26
N SER A 143 27.26 6.43 -5.42
CA SER A 143 27.03 7.24 -6.62
C SER A 143 25.76 8.11 -6.57
N VAL A 144 24.88 7.89 -5.58
CA VAL A 144 23.59 8.59 -5.46
C VAL A 144 23.57 9.49 -4.22
N GLU A 145 23.39 10.78 -4.44
CA GLU A 145 23.25 11.76 -3.37
C GLU A 145 21.88 11.62 -2.68
N GLN A 146 21.89 11.44 -1.35
CA GLN A 146 20.68 11.26 -0.54
C GLN A 146 20.16 12.57 0.09
N SER A 147 20.55 13.74 -0.43
CA SER A 147 20.32 15.04 0.22
C SER A 147 18.86 15.50 0.31
N ASN A 148 17.94 14.85 -0.42
CA ASN A 148 16.52 15.23 -0.50
C ASN A 148 15.56 14.27 0.21
N THR A 149 15.98 13.58 1.28
CA THR A 149 15.04 12.75 2.05
C THR A 149 14.18 13.62 2.95
N LEU A 150 12.92 13.84 2.57
CA LEU A 150 11.90 14.25 3.54
C LEU A 150 11.74 13.13 4.58
N PRO A 151 11.88 13.41 5.88
CA PRO A 151 11.58 12.42 6.91
C PRO A 151 10.13 11.95 6.75
N ASN A 152 9.91 10.65 6.62
CA ASN A 152 8.56 10.08 6.73
C ASN A 152 8.19 9.98 8.22
N GLU A 153 8.09 11.14 8.86
CA GLU A 153 7.82 11.23 10.29
C GLU A 153 6.39 10.75 10.58
N SER A 154 6.34 9.68 11.37
CA SER A 154 5.10 9.17 11.92
C SER A 154 4.62 10.12 13.01
N LEU A 155 3.30 10.16 13.24
CA LEU A 155 2.78 10.94 14.35
C LEU A 155 3.17 10.26 15.68
N GLY A 156 3.31 11.07 16.72
CA GLY A 156 3.42 10.59 18.08
C GLY A 156 2.12 10.01 18.60
N VAL A 157 2.21 9.38 19.76
CA VAL A 157 1.11 8.73 20.48
C VAL A 157 -0.05 9.70 20.75
N ASP A 158 0.28 10.92 21.18
CA ASP A 158 -0.71 11.92 21.57
C ASP A 158 -1.40 12.53 20.34
N GLU A 159 -0.61 12.77 19.29
CA GLU A 159 -1.05 13.35 18.03
C GLU A 159 -1.97 12.41 17.26
N ILE A 160 -1.60 11.13 17.14
CA ILE A 160 -2.43 10.17 16.42
C ILE A 160 -3.74 9.90 17.15
N GLU A 161 -3.73 9.83 18.47
CA GLU A 161 -4.96 9.63 19.24
C GLU A 161 -5.88 10.85 19.13
N THR A 162 -5.31 12.06 19.21
CA THR A 162 -6.06 13.29 18.97
C THR A 162 -6.70 13.28 17.58
N LEU A 163 -5.95 12.91 16.54
CA LEU A 163 -6.46 12.77 15.18
C LEU A 163 -7.58 11.72 15.08
N ARG A 164 -7.43 10.58 15.76
CA ARG A 164 -8.45 9.52 15.80
C ARG A 164 -9.75 10.02 16.43
N ARG A 165 -9.69 10.80 17.51
CA ARG A 165 -10.88 11.41 18.14
C ARG A 165 -11.50 12.47 17.23
N VAL A 166 -10.70 13.27 16.53
CA VAL A 166 -11.21 14.20 15.50
C VAL A 166 -11.98 13.44 14.42
N ASN A 167 -11.46 12.31 13.94
CA ASN A 167 -12.14 11.49 12.93
C ASN A 167 -13.54 11.01 13.36
N THR A 168 -13.79 10.83 14.67
CA THR A 168 -15.13 10.44 15.16
C THR A 168 -16.19 11.53 14.99
N LEU A 169 -15.76 12.78 14.81
CA LEU A 169 -16.61 13.95 14.64
C LEU A 169 -16.81 14.32 13.16
N ILE A 170 -16.07 13.67 12.24
CA ILE A 170 -16.19 13.92 10.81
C ILE A 170 -17.47 13.25 10.28
N PRO A 171 -18.33 13.99 9.53
CA PRO A 171 -19.52 13.41 8.92
C PRO A 171 -19.19 12.22 8.02
N ARG A 172 -19.97 11.14 8.12
CA ARG A 172 -19.72 9.89 7.38
C ARG A 172 -19.97 10.01 5.88
N ASP A 173 -20.75 10.99 5.48
CA ASP A 173 -21.09 11.33 4.09
C ASP A 173 -20.07 12.27 3.43
N LEU A 174 -19.04 12.72 4.17
CA LEU A 174 -18.01 13.57 3.61
C LEU A 174 -17.23 12.81 2.51
N PRO A 175 -17.10 13.38 1.29
CA PRO A 175 -16.38 12.73 0.21
C PRO A 175 -14.93 12.39 0.56
N THR A 176 -14.46 11.20 0.15
CA THR A 176 -13.07 10.74 0.40
C THR A 176 -11.99 11.76 0.02
N PRO A 177 -12.06 12.47 -1.12
CA PRO A 177 -11.06 13.50 -1.45
C PRO A 177 -11.01 14.64 -0.44
N GLN A 178 -12.15 15.01 0.16
CA GLN A 178 -12.21 16.04 1.18
C GLN A 178 -11.64 15.53 2.51
N VAL A 179 -11.94 14.30 2.90
CA VAL A 179 -11.31 13.65 4.07
C VAL A 179 -9.78 13.62 3.91
N GLN A 180 -9.29 13.24 2.72
CA GLN A 180 -7.84 13.24 2.43
C GLN A 180 -7.22 14.62 2.60
N LEU A 181 -7.85 15.66 2.04
CA LEU A 181 -7.35 17.02 2.15
C LEU A 181 -7.33 17.51 3.60
N LEU A 182 -8.45 17.36 4.31
CA LEU A 182 -8.63 17.94 5.64
C LEU A 182 -7.86 17.17 6.72
N VAL A 183 -7.96 15.84 6.72
CA VAL A 183 -7.39 14.98 7.78
C VAL A 183 -5.93 14.69 7.51
N LYS A 184 -5.59 14.20 6.32
CA LYS A 184 -4.23 13.75 6.00
C LYS A 184 -3.30 14.93 5.74
N GLN A 185 -3.66 15.78 4.78
CA GLN A 185 -2.75 16.83 4.32
C GLN A 185 -2.71 18.01 5.28
N ILE A 186 -3.87 18.53 5.71
CA ILE A 186 -3.91 19.72 6.58
C ILE A 186 -3.63 19.35 8.05
N LEU A 187 -4.45 18.47 8.65
CA LEU A 187 -4.32 18.17 10.08
C LEU A 187 -3.06 17.36 10.39
N SER A 188 -2.90 16.21 9.73
CA SER A 188 -1.82 15.28 10.04
C SER A 188 -0.47 15.80 9.55
N GLU A 189 -0.32 16.07 8.26
CA GLU A 189 0.97 16.45 7.66
C GLU A 189 1.32 17.93 7.87
N GLY A 190 0.34 18.83 7.86
CA GLY A 190 0.58 20.27 8.02
C GLY A 190 0.83 20.68 9.47
N VAL A 191 -0.02 20.24 10.40
CA VAL A 191 -0.01 20.76 11.78
C VAL A 191 0.55 19.75 12.79
N LEU A 192 -0.02 18.55 12.84
CA LEU A 192 0.33 17.57 13.87
C LEU A 192 1.76 17.05 13.71
N ALA A 193 2.21 16.80 12.48
CA ALA A 193 3.56 16.31 12.17
C ALA A 193 4.68 17.27 12.61
N SER A 194 4.40 18.57 12.70
CA SER A 194 5.37 19.61 13.04
C SER A 194 5.65 19.74 14.54
N ARG A 195 4.94 18.99 15.40
CA ARG A 195 5.09 19.08 16.84
C ARG A 195 6.41 18.45 17.32
N ALA A 196 7.10 19.14 18.21
CA ALA A 196 8.31 18.61 18.83
C ALA A 196 8.00 17.63 19.98
N GLY A 197 8.95 16.75 20.31
CA GLY A 197 8.88 15.92 21.51
C GLY A 197 7.88 14.75 21.43
N MET A 198 7.47 14.35 20.23
CA MET A 198 6.53 13.25 20.02
C MET A 198 7.00 11.94 20.65
N ARG A 199 6.10 11.33 21.43
CA ARG A 199 6.33 10.00 22.01
C ARG A 199 6.06 8.94 20.97
N LYS A 200 6.99 8.00 20.80
CA LYS A 200 6.85 6.91 19.81
C LYS A 200 5.76 5.93 20.24
N ILE A 201 4.99 5.48 19.26
CA ILE A 201 3.97 4.45 19.43
C ILE A 201 4.61 3.12 19.76
N GLN A 202 4.05 2.43 20.74
CA GLN A 202 4.38 1.03 21.02
C GLN A 202 3.20 0.10 20.75
N THR A 203 3.55 -1.17 20.54
CA THR A 203 2.60 -2.27 20.51
C THR A 203 2.36 -2.79 21.94
N PRO A 204 1.10 -3.06 22.33
CA PRO A 204 0.78 -3.75 23.59
C PRO A 204 1.52 -5.09 23.72
N ALA A 205 1.83 -5.52 24.95
CA ALA A 205 2.70 -6.68 25.20
C ALA A 205 2.11 -8.01 24.70
N ASP A 206 0.81 -8.22 24.90
CA ASP A 206 0.02 -9.34 24.39
C ASP A 206 0.07 -9.41 22.85
N LEU A 207 -0.07 -8.26 22.20
CA LEU A 207 -0.02 -8.15 20.75
C LEU A 207 1.40 -8.29 20.19
N HIS A 208 2.41 -7.82 20.92
CA HIS A 208 3.81 -8.00 20.56
C HIS A 208 4.20 -9.48 20.50
N ALA A 209 3.79 -10.28 21.49
CA ALA A 209 4.05 -11.71 21.49
C ALA A 209 3.43 -12.41 20.27
N TRP A 210 2.21 -12.03 19.88
CA TRP A 210 1.60 -12.51 18.65
C TRP A 210 2.38 -12.09 17.39
N MET A 211 2.84 -10.83 17.30
CA MET A 211 3.64 -10.35 16.18
C MET A 211 4.98 -11.09 16.04
N VAL A 212 5.63 -11.43 17.17
CA VAL A 212 6.82 -12.29 17.20
C VAL A 212 6.50 -13.63 16.57
N GLY A 213 5.45 -14.31 17.04
CA GLY A 213 5.05 -15.60 16.49
C GLY A 213 4.73 -15.56 14.98
N ARG A 214 4.11 -14.48 14.49
CA ARG A 214 3.83 -14.31 13.05
C ARG A 214 5.08 -14.01 12.24
N GLY A 215 6.00 -13.18 12.75
CA GLY A 215 7.31 -12.97 12.14
C GLY A 215 8.11 -14.27 12.02
N THR A 216 8.13 -15.09 13.07
CA THR A 216 8.79 -16.41 13.08
C THR A 216 8.18 -17.34 12.05
N ALA A 217 6.86 -17.52 12.06
CA ALA A 217 6.16 -18.37 11.10
C ALA A 217 6.39 -17.92 9.64
N MET A 218 6.44 -16.61 9.41
CA MET A 218 6.73 -16.05 8.09
C MET A 218 8.17 -16.35 7.65
N SER A 219 9.16 -16.14 8.53
CA SER A 219 10.56 -16.49 8.27
C SER A 219 10.71 -17.98 7.95
N GLU A 220 10.06 -18.86 8.70
CA GLU A 220 10.06 -20.31 8.47
C GLU A 220 9.44 -20.72 7.12
N GLN A 221 8.33 -20.08 6.72
CA GLN A 221 7.70 -20.33 5.41
C GLN A 221 8.59 -19.89 4.23
N LEU A 222 9.41 -18.86 4.42
CA LEU A 222 10.29 -18.28 3.39
C LEU A 222 11.64 -18.98 3.29
N ARG A 223 12.15 -19.53 4.40
CA ARG A 223 13.45 -20.21 4.46
C ARG A 223 13.68 -21.33 3.43
N PRO A 224 12.69 -22.18 3.07
CA PRO A 224 12.91 -23.22 2.06
C PRO A 224 12.87 -22.69 0.61
N ARG A 225 12.65 -21.38 0.38
CA ARG A 225 12.60 -20.80 -0.96
C ARG A 225 13.98 -20.33 -1.39
N ASN A 226 14.38 -20.58 -2.63
CA ASN A 226 15.71 -20.17 -3.14
C ASN A 226 15.68 -18.79 -3.83
N TRP A 227 14.80 -17.89 -3.40
CA TRP A 227 14.78 -16.51 -3.89
C TRP A 227 16.05 -15.76 -3.49
N SER A 228 16.40 -14.73 -4.25
CA SER A 228 17.54 -13.86 -3.94
C SER A 228 17.24 -13.06 -2.66
N LEU A 229 17.86 -13.44 -1.55
CA LEU A 229 17.74 -12.75 -0.26
C LEU A 229 18.89 -11.76 -0.07
N VAL A 230 18.57 -10.50 0.21
CA VAL A 230 19.53 -9.49 0.64
C VAL A 230 19.18 -9.02 2.05
N GLY A 231 19.98 -9.46 3.02
CA GLY A 231 19.76 -9.27 4.45
C GLY A 231 19.53 -10.60 5.16
N ASP A 232 18.65 -10.63 6.15
CA ASP A 232 18.40 -11.81 6.99
C ASP A 232 16.90 -11.97 7.28
N LEU A 233 16.36 -13.17 7.08
CA LEU A 233 14.96 -13.48 7.38
C LEU A 233 14.63 -13.36 8.87
N ASP A 234 15.63 -13.48 9.74
CA ASP A 234 15.44 -13.29 11.18
C ASP A 234 15.12 -11.82 11.52
N GLU A 235 15.40 -10.86 10.63
CA GLU A 235 14.96 -9.46 10.77
C GLU A 235 13.45 -9.27 10.52
N LEU A 236 12.74 -10.30 10.04
CA LEU A 236 11.28 -10.32 9.97
C LEU A 236 10.63 -10.64 11.32
N VAL A 237 11.42 -11.15 12.28
CA VAL A 237 10.99 -11.41 13.65
C VAL A 237 11.19 -10.13 14.46
N PRO A 238 10.11 -9.55 15.03
CA PRO A 238 10.24 -8.42 15.94
C PRO A 238 11.28 -8.67 17.04
N GLY A 239 12.18 -7.71 17.23
CA GLY A 239 13.13 -7.71 18.33
C GLY A 239 12.46 -7.48 19.70
N PRO A 240 13.25 -7.35 20.78
CA PRO A 240 12.72 -7.10 22.11
C PRO A 240 11.83 -5.83 22.15
N ARG A 241 10.71 -5.92 22.87
CA ARG A 241 9.83 -4.76 23.07
C ARG A 241 10.60 -3.64 23.80
N PRO A 242 10.66 -2.41 23.26
CA PRO A 242 11.37 -1.33 23.93
C PRO A 242 10.70 -0.98 25.28
N ALA A 243 11.48 -0.67 26.30
CA ALA A 243 10.95 -0.22 27.59
C ALA A 243 10.37 1.20 27.49
N GLY A 244 9.26 1.47 28.19
CA GLY A 244 8.80 2.84 28.47
C GLY A 244 8.06 3.60 27.37
N GLY A 245 7.56 2.95 26.31
CA GLY A 245 6.69 3.65 25.35
C GLY A 245 5.21 3.56 25.73
N ALA A 246 4.41 4.32 24.98
CA ALA A 246 3.00 4.52 25.29
C ALA A 246 2.08 3.97 24.20
N LEU A 247 0.87 3.64 24.64
CA LEU A 247 -0.20 3.15 23.78
C LEU A 247 -1.12 4.33 23.45
N PRO A 248 -1.50 4.52 22.17
CA PRO A 248 -2.52 5.49 21.79
C PRO A 248 -3.84 5.29 22.55
N ASP A 249 -4.17 4.03 22.82
CA ASP A 249 -5.38 3.62 23.53
C ASP A 249 -5.40 4.08 25.01
N ASP A 250 -4.24 4.44 25.59
CA ASP A 250 -4.11 4.85 27.00
C ASP A 250 -3.98 6.38 27.19
N VAL A 251 -4.03 7.17 26.10
CA VAL A 251 -3.89 8.63 26.21
C VAL A 251 -5.14 9.23 26.85
N ASP A 252 -4.92 10.00 27.92
CA ASP A 252 -6.00 10.63 28.68
C ASP A 252 -6.62 11.85 27.97
N ASP A 253 -7.82 12.22 28.41
CA ASP A 253 -8.58 13.33 27.83
C ASP A 253 -7.87 14.68 27.98
N ARG A 254 -7.09 14.86 29.04
CA ARG A 254 -6.35 16.09 29.30
C ARG A 254 -5.25 16.28 28.27
N THR A 255 -4.53 15.21 27.94
CA THR A 255 -3.46 15.21 26.95
C THR A 255 -4.04 15.46 25.56
N VAL A 256 -5.14 14.79 25.20
CA VAL A 256 -5.82 15.03 23.93
C VAL A 256 -6.33 16.46 23.83
N ALA A 257 -6.91 17.02 24.90
CA ALA A 257 -7.36 18.41 24.91
C ALA A 257 -6.19 19.40 24.71
N ALA A 258 -5.05 19.15 25.34
CA ALA A 258 -3.85 19.99 25.16
C ALA A 258 -3.36 19.97 23.70
N VAL A 259 -3.22 18.77 23.11
CA VAL A 259 -2.83 18.62 21.70
C VAL A 259 -3.87 19.26 20.77
N ALA A 260 -5.16 19.11 21.05
CA ALA A 260 -6.23 19.71 20.25
C ALA A 260 -6.17 21.25 20.27
N VAL A 261 -5.94 21.87 21.43
CA VAL A 261 -5.77 23.33 21.54
C VAL A 261 -4.56 23.80 20.75
N GLU A 262 -3.42 23.11 20.88
CA GLU A 262 -2.21 23.43 20.11
C GLU A 262 -2.42 23.22 18.60
N THR A 263 -3.19 22.20 18.21
CA THR A 263 -3.56 21.94 16.81
C THR A 263 -4.43 23.07 16.24
N VAL A 264 -5.42 23.54 17.00
CA VAL A 264 -6.25 24.68 16.60
C VAL A 264 -5.40 25.95 16.47
N ALA A 265 -4.47 26.19 17.40
CA ALA A 265 -3.52 27.29 17.28
C ALA A 265 -2.67 27.16 16.01
N GLY A 266 -2.12 25.97 15.71
CA GLY A 266 -1.38 25.69 14.49
C GLY A 266 -2.21 25.98 13.22
N LEU A 267 -3.47 25.52 13.16
CA LEU A 267 -4.36 25.83 12.04
C LEU A 267 -4.61 27.33 11.84
N LEU A 268 -4.52 28.14 12.90
CA LEU A 268 -4.74 29.58 12.87
C LEU A 268 -3.46 30.37 12.53
N PHE A 269 -2.29 29.92 13.01
CA PHE A 269 -1.04 30.67 12.95
C PHE A 269 -0.02 30.13 11.94
N ASP A 270 -0.16 28.90 11.46
CA ASP A 270 0.68 28.32 10.40
C ASP A 270 0.29 28.84 9.00
N ARG A 271 -0.17 30.10 8.95
CA ARG A 271 -0.83 30.76 7.81
C ARG A 271 0.12 31.09 6.65
N ASP A 272 1.43 31.02 6.84
CA ASP A 272 2.38 31.36 5.78
C ASP A 272 2.68 30.15 4.87
N ASP A 273 2.57 28.91 5.37
CA ASP A 273 2.79 27.68 4.58
C ASP A 273 1.50 26.94 4.22
N LEU A 274 0.40 27.11 4.96
CA LEU A 274 -0.89 26.47 4.68
C LEU A 274 -1.48 26.81 3.28
N PRO A 275 -1.39 28.04 2.75
CA PRO A 275 -1.84 28.35 1.39
C PRO A 275 -1.05 27.57 0.34
N THR A 276 0.27 27.46 0.52
CA THR A 276 1.17 26.72 -0.36
C THR A 276 0.91 25.22 -0.28
N GLN A 277 0.77 24.67 0.92
CA GLN A 277 0.43 23.26 1.12
C GLN A 277 -0.96 22.92 0.58
N ARG A 278 -1.96 23.80 0.77
CA ARG A 278 -3.29 23.66 0.15
C ARG A 278 -3.21 23.68 -1.37
N LEU A 279 -2.44 24.60 -1.95
CA LEU A 279 -2.27 24.68 -3.39
C LEU A 279 -1.58 23.43 -3.93
N VAL A 280 -0.51 22.96 -3.28
CA VAL A 280 0.25 21.77 -3.67
C VAL A 280 -0.61 20.51 -3.54
N ALA A 281 -1.36 20.39 -2.45
CA ALA A 281 -2.33 19.32 -2.23
C ALA A 281 -3.41 19.31 -3.33
N GLN A 282 -4.02 20.48 -3.60
CA GLN A 282 -5.06 20.64 -4.61
C GLN A 282 -4.51 20.38 -6.02
N GLN A 283 -3.29 20.80 -6.32
CA GLN A 283 -2.59 20.48 -7.57
C GLN A 283 -2.37 18.98 -7.72
N ARG A 284 -1.91 18.28 -6.67
CA ARG A 284 -1.74 16.81 -6.70
C ARG A 284 -3.05 16.07 -6.91
N THR A 285 -4.13 16.50 -6.25
CA THR A 285 -5.46 15.91 -6.45
C THR A 285 -5.97 16.15 -7.87
N LEU A 286 -5.89 17.39 -8.37
CA LEU A 286 -6.29 17.74 -9.73
C LEU A 286 -5.45 17.00 -10.77
N ALA A 287 -4.15 16.84 -10.55
CA ALA A 287 -3.27 16.06 -11.41
C ALA A 287 -3.69 14.59 -11.46
N SER A 288 -3.98 13.98 -10.30
CA SER A 288 -4.47 12.59 -10.25
C SER A 288 -5.84 12.43 -10.94
N GLU A 289 -6.74 13.41 -10.80
CA GLU A 289 -8.02 13.40 -11.52
C GLU A 289 -7.85 13.56 -13.03
N LEU A 290 -6.94 14.43 -13.46
CA LEU A 290 -6.59 14.61 -14.87
C LEU A 290 -5.99 13.34 -15.45
N GLU A 291 -5.11 12.66 -14.72
CA GLU A 291 -4.51 11.41 -15.13
C GLU A 291 -5.58 10.30 -15.30
N LYS A 292 -6.49 10.17 -14.34
CA LYS A 292 -7.63 9.24 -14.44
C LYS A 292 -8.54 9.56 -15.62
N ARG A 293 -8.82 10.85 -15.86
CA ARG A 293 -9.62 11.29 -17.01
C ARG A 293 -8.90 11.04 -18.33
N SER A 294 -7.59 11.25 -18.39
CA SER A 294 -6.77 10.95 -19.57
C SER A 294 -6.81 9.47 -19.88
N ALA A 295 -6.56 8.61 -18.89
CA ALA A 295 -6.67 7.17 -19.04
C ALA A 295 -8.07 6.75 -19.55
N ARG A 296 -9.13 7.38 -19.05
CA ARG A 296 -10.49 7.12 -19.53
C ARG A 296 -10.73 7.57 -20.97
N VAL A 297 -10.14 8.71 -21.37
CA VAL A 297 -10.21 9.18 -22.76
C VAL A 297 -9.46 8.22 -23.69
N ASP A 298 -8.32 7.70 -23.27
CA ASP A 298 -7.54 6.76 -24.06
C ASP A 298 -8.25 5.40 -24.19
N GLU A 299 -8.87 4.89 -23.11
CA GLU A 299 -9.76 3.73 -23.17
C GLU A 299 -10.90 3.91 -24.20
N LEU A 300 -11.53 5.08 -24.21
CA LEU A 300 -12.61 5.40 -25.15
C LEU A 300 -12.10 5.50 -26.59
N ARG A 301 -10.92 6.07 -26.81
CA ARG A 301 -10.29 6.13 -28.14
C ARG A 301 -9.97 4.75 -28.67
N ASP A 302 -9.46 3.86 -27.82
CA ASP A 302 -9.11 2.51 -28.23
C ASP A 302 -10.35 1.65 -28.48
N ALA A 303 -11.42 1.82 -27.70
CA ALA A 303 -12.71 1.23 -28.01
C ALA A 303 -13.28 1.70 -29.37
N LEU A 304 -13.16 2.99 -29.69
CA LEU A 304 -13.56 3.56 -30.98
C LEU A 304 -12.72 3.03 -32.14
N ARG A 305 -11.40 2.84 -31.95
CA ARG A 305 -10.52 2.20 -32.94
C ARG A 305 -10.92 0.77 -33.21
N GLN A 306 -11.11 -0.03 -32.15
CA GLN A 306 -11.56 -1.42 -32.29
C GLN A 306 -12.91 -1.52 -33.01
N GLU A 307 -13.86 -0.62 -32.71
CA GLU A 307 -15.15 -0.61 -33.41
C GLU A 307 -15.00 -0.26 -34.90
N ARG A 308 -14.13 0.70 -35.25
CA ARG A 308 -13.80 1.01 -36.65
C ARG A 308 -13.18 -0.17 -37.36
N ASP A 309 -12.20 -0.82 -36.76
CA ASP A 309 -11.49 -1.97 -37.33
C ASP A 309 -12.44 -3.15 -37.54
N VAL A 310 -13.35 -3.40 -36.59
CA VAL A 310 -14.40 -4.41 -36.73
C VAL A 310 -15.34 -4.05 -37.89
N ARG A 311 -15.82 -2.81 -37.98
CA ARG A 311 -16.68 -2.35 -39.09
C ARG A 311 -15.97 -2.44 -40.44
N GLU A 312 -14.68 -2.16 -40.49
CA GLU A 312 -13.86 -2.28 -41.70
C GLU A 312 -13.62 -3.74 -42.10
N TRP A 313 -13.32 -4.60 -41.13
CA TRP A 313 -13.22 -6.03 -41.35
C TRP A 313 -14.54 -6.64 -41.86
N GLU A 314 -15.67 -6.26 -41.26
CA GLU A 314 -17.00 -6.73 -41.67
C GLU A 314 -17.37 -6.31 -43.10
N ARG A 315 -16.93 -5.12 -43.54
CA ARG A 315 -17.11 -4.65 -44.93
C ARG A 315 -16.35 -5.53 -45.93
N HIS A 316 -15.15 -5.98 -45.59
CA HIS A 316 -14.34 -6.85 -46.45
C HIS A 316 -14.73 -8.33 -46.36
N HIS A 317 -15.48 -8.75 -45.33
CA HIS A 317 -15.80 -10.16 -45.05
C HIS A 317 -17.29 -10.40 -44.74
N PRO A 318 -18.23 -10.04 -45.65
CA PRO A 318 -19.66 -9.94 -45.35
C PRO A 318 -20.30 -11.27 -44.93
N VAL A 319 -19.92 -12.40 -45.54
CA VAL A 319 -20.47 -13.73 -45.23
C VAL A 319 -20.04 -14.20 -43.83
N ARG A 320 -18.79 -13.94 -43.43
CA ARG A 320 -18.26 -14.30 -42.09
C ARG A 320 -18.84 -13.39 -41.00
N ALA A 321 -19.05 -12.11 -41.31
CA ALA A 321 -19.74 -11.18 -40.42
C ALA A 321 -21.19 -11.63 -40.14
N GLN A 322 -21.92 -12.06 -41.17
CA GLN A 322 -23.29 -12.56 -41.03
C GLN A 322 -23.37 -13.83 -40.16
N ALA A 323 -22.43 -14.77 -40.33
CA ALA A 323 -22.33 -15.96 -39.47
C ALA A 323 -22.04 -15.60 -38.00
N ARG A 324 -21.14 -14.64 -37.74
CA ARG A 324 -20.86 -14.11 -36.38
C ARG A 324 -22.08 -13.47 -35.72
N ARG A 325 -22.88 -12.71 -36.46
CA ARG A 325 -24.11 -12.08 -35.91
C ARG A 325 -25.18 -13.11 -35.57
N VAL A 326 -25.35 -14.15 -36.40
CA VAL A 326 -26.30 -15.24 -36.17
C VAL A 326 -25.90 -16.07 -34.95
N THR A 327 -24.62 -16.46 -34.84
CA THR A 327 -24.10 -17.19 -33.67
C THR A 327 -24.14 -16.34 -32.38
N GLY A 328 -23.89 -15.03 -32.48
CA GLY A 328 -24.03 -14.10 -31.36
C GLY A 328 -25.48 -13.96 -30.86
N ARG A 329 -26.48 -13.94 -31.75
CA ARG A 329 -27.91 -13.94 -31.38
C ARG A 329 -28.33 -15.25 -30.71
N LEU A 330 -27.92 -16.39 -31.27
CA LEU A 330 -28.22 -17.71 -30.70
C LEU A 330 -27.62 -17.86 -29.29
N ARG A 331 -26.38 -17.39 -29.04
CA ARG A 331 -25.78 -17.39 -27.70
C ARG A 331 -26.50 -16.50 -26.68
N ARG A 332 -27.09 -15.37 -27.10
CA ARG A 332 -27.88 -14.50 -26.20
C ARG A 332 -29.26 -15.09 -25.93
N GLN A 333 -29.85 -15.82 -26.88
CA GLN A 333 -31.12 -16.54 -26.70
C GLN A 333 -30.97 -17.80 -25.84
N CYS A 334 -29.79 -18.41 -25.79
CA CYS A 334 -29.49 -19.57 -24.94
C CYS A 334 -28.94 -19.21 -23.54
N LYS A 335 -28.92 -17.93 -23.14
CA LYS A 335 -28.52 -17.54 -21.78
C LYS A 335 -29.68 -17.88 -20.83
N PRO A 336 -29.54 -18.80 -19.86
CA PRO A 336 -30.63 -19.14 -18.95
C PRO A 336 -30.98 -17.91 -18.11
N ALA A 337 -32.28 -17.68 -17.90
CA ALA A 337 -32.77 -16.69 -16.94
C ALA A 337 -32.18 -17.04 -15.56
N ALA A 338 -31.62 -16.05 -14.87
CA ALA A 338 -31.25 -16.21 -13.47
C ALA A 338 -32.52 -16.59 -12.70
N ALA A 339 -32.48 -17.76 -12.04
CA ALA A 339 -33.53 -18.17 -11.12
C ALA A 339 -33.57 -17.21 -9.92
N PRO A 340 -34.75 -16.83 -9.42
CA PRO A 340 -34.85 -16.09 -8.18
C PRO A 340 -34.59 -17.04 -7.01
N ASP A 341 -33.59 -16.71 -6.18
CA ASP A 341 -33.65 -16.64 -4.72
C ASP A 341 -32.37 -16.00 -4.16
#